data_AF-A0A2J0N0P8-F1
#
_entry.id   AF-A0A2J0N0P8-F1
#
_cell.length_a   1.000
_cell.length_b   1.000
_cell.length_c   1.000
_cell.angle_alpha   90.00
_cell.angle_beta   90.00
_cell.angle_gamma   90.00
#
_symmetry.space_group_name_H-M   'P 1'
#
loop_
_entity.id
_entity.type
_entity.pdbx_description
1 polymer ?
#
loop_
_entity_poly.entity_id
_entity_poly.type
_entity_poly.pdbx_seq_one_letter_code
_entity_poly.pdbx_strand_id
1 'polypeptide(L)' 'GALIFLGVALLGYIWGTFFLNFFPNKGIPFHLWTAGIIPLCNIGIGLKVSVCLFGAFIALVLFRVAKKEN' A
#
# COMPACT_ATOMS: atom_id res chain seq x y z
N GLY A 1 5.11 2.12 -1.10
CA GLY A 1 3.67 1.87 -0.97
C GLY A 1 2.86 2.33 -2.19
N ALA A 2 2.79 3.64 -2.46
CA ALA A 2 1.99 4.18 -3.57
C ALA A 2 2.30 3.57 -4.95
N LEU A 3 3.58 3.41 -5.27
CA LEU A 3 4.01 2.80 -6.53
C LEU A 3 3.62 1.32 -6.65
N ILE A 4 3.60 0.58 -5.54
CA ILE A 4 3.14 -0.81 -5.52
C ILE A 4 1.64 -0.86 -5.83
N PHE A 5 0.86 -0.03 -5.13
CA PHE A 5 -0.58 0.08 -5.37
C PHE A 5 -0.90 0.47 -6.82
N LEU A 6 -0.22 1.49 -7.35
CA LEU A 6 -0.38 1.94 -8.73
C LEU A 6 0.10 0.89 -9.73
N GLY A 7 1.23 0.24 -9.47
CA GLY A 7 1.76 -0.83 -10.34
C GLY A 7 0.78 -1.98 -10.48
N VAL A 8 0.21 -2.46 -9.36
CA VAL A 8 -0.85 -3.50 -9.38
C VAL A 8 -2.07 -3.03 -10.17
N ALA A 9 -2.46 -1.76 -10.02
CA ALA A 9 -3.58 -1.18 -10.75
C ALA A 9 -3.34 -1.05 -12.25
N LEU A 10 -2.10 -0.73 -12.66
CA LEU A 10 -1.69 -0.59 -14.06
C LEU A 10 -1.45 -1.94 -14.74
N LEU A 11 -0.95 -2.94 -14.01
CA LEU A 11 -1.01 -4.33 -14.45
C LEU A 11 -2.45 -4.69 -14.83
N GLY A 12 -3.44 -4.03 -14.19
CA GLY A 12 -4.85 -3.84 -14.60
C GLY A 12 -5.09 -4.04 -16.10
N TYR A 13 -4.45 -3.14 -16.84
CA TYR A 13 -4.67 -2.94 -18.26
C TYR A 13 -4.12 -4.06 -19.14
N ILE A 14 -3.17 -4.86 -18.65
CA ILE A 14 -2.61 -5.96 -19.45
C ILE A 14 -3.70 -6.99 -19.81
N TRP A 15 -4.70 -7.18 -18.95
CA TRP A 15 -5.76 -8.15 -19.20
C TRP A 15 -7.16 -7.52 -19.33
N GLY A 16 -7.25 -6.19 -19.38
CA GLY A 16 -8.52 -5.50 -19.64
C GLY A 16 -8.62 -4.11 -19.01
N THR A 17 -9.00 -4.05 -17.73
CA THR A 17 -9.40 -2.80 -17.07
C THR A 17 -8.50 -2.44 -15.90
N PHE A 18 -8.49 -1.16 -15.52
CA PHE A 18 -7.84 -0.71 -14.29
C PHE A 18 -8.32 -1.54 -13.08
N PHE A 19 -7.38 -2.00 -12.25
CA PHE A 19 -7.65 -2.92 -11.12
C PHE A 19 -8.32 -4.26 -11.49
N LEU A 20 -8.15 -4.76 -12.72
CA LEU A 20 -8.63 -6.10 -13.02
C LEU A 20 -7.94 -7.13 -12.11
N ASN A 21 -8.75 -7.99 -11.49
CA ASN A 21 -8.22 -9.10 -10.72
C ASN A 21 -7.68 -10.17 -11.68
N PHE A 22 -6.36 -10.35 -11.70
CA PHE A 22 -5.69 -11.36 -12.52
C PHE A 22 -5.74 -12.77 -11.96
N PHE A 23 -6.21 -12.93 -10.73
CA PHE A 23 -6.31 -14.25 -10.15
C PHE A 23 -7.51 -15.00 -10.75
N PRO A 24 -7.29 -16.19 -11.34
CA PRO A 24 -8.32 -16.93 -12.07
C PRO A 24 -9.43 -17.47 -11.17
N ASN A 25 -9.19 -17.57 -9.86
CA ASN A 25 -10.14 -18.13 -8.90
C ASN A 25 -10.96 -17.04 -8.21
N LYS A 26 -12.19 -16.82 -8.67
CA LYS A 26 -13.24 -16.12 -7.90
C LYS A 26 -13.87 -17.10 -6.90
N GLY A 27 -13.07 -17.64 -5.98
CA GLY A 27 -13.40 -18.84 -5.23
C GLY A 27 -13.60 -18.64 -3.72
N ILE A 28 -14.86 -18.71 -3.27
CA ILE A 28 -15.30 -18.85 -1.87
C ILE A 28 -15.03 -17.62 -0.97
N PRO A 29 -16.07 -16.90 -0.51
CA PRO A 29 -15.90 -15.81 0.45
C PRO A 29 -15.15 -16.29 1.71
N PHE A 30 -14.38 -15.39 2.33
CA PHE A 30 -13.56 -15.63 3.54
C PHE A 30 -12.24 -16.40 3.36
N HIS A 31 -11.74 -16.58 2.14
CA HIS A 31 -10.40 -17.12 1.90
C HIS A 31 -9.41 -16.02 1.46
N LEU A 32 -8.18 -16.00 1.99
CA LEU A 32 -7.18 -15.01 1.60
C LEU A 32 -6.85 -15.06 0.10
N TRP A 33 -6.77 -16.26 -0.47
CA TRP A 33 -6.36 -16.46 -1.86
C TRP A 33 -7.44 -16.03 -2.87
N THR A 34 -8.70 -16.02 -2.47
CA THR A 34 -9.78 -15.54 -3.34
C THR A 34 -9.91 -14.03 -3.41
N ALA A 35 -9.27 -13.32 -2.48
CA ALA A 35 -9.28 -11.86 -2.47
C ALA A 35 -8.46 -11.29 -3.65
N GLY A 36 -7.73 -12.14 -4.39
CA GLY A 36 -7.05 -11.77 -5.61
C GLY A 36 -5.99 -10.71 -5.37
N ILE A 37 -6.10 -9.57 -6.06
CA ILE A 37 -5.15 -8.45 -5.93
C ILE A 37 -5.33 -7.61 -4.64
N ILE A 38 -6.44 -7.77 -3.90
CA ILE A 38 -6.79 -6.93 -2.75
C ILE A 38 -5.76 -6.98 -1.62
N PRO A 39 -5.24 -8.16 -1.19
CA PRO A 39 -4.23 -8.22 -0.12
C PRO A 39 -2.95 -7.47 -0.50
N LEU A 40 -2.54 -7.56 -1.77
CA LEU A 40 -1.34 -6.90 -2.28
C LEU A 40 -1.51 -5.37 -2.27
N CYS A 41 -2.69 -4.87 -2.67
CA CYS A 41 -3.05 -3.46 -2.57
C CYS A 41 -3.04 -2.97 -1.12
N ASN A 42 -3.60 -3.73 -0.18
CA ASN A 42 -3.63 -3.37 1.23
C ASN A 42 -2.24 -3.33 1.87
N ILE A 43 -1.34 -4.26 1.52
CA ILE A 43 0.06 -4.21 1.96
C ILE A 43 0.75 -2.95 1.41
N GLY A 44 0.53 -2.62 0.14
CA GLY A 44 1.09 -1.43 -0.50
C GLY A 44 0.63 -0.12 0.16
N ILE A 45 -0.67 0.00 0.44
CA ILE A 45 -1.25 1.15 1.15
C ILE A 45 -0.76 1.19 2.60
N GLY A 46 -0.77 0.06 3.31
CA GLY A 46 -0.30 -0.04 4.69
C GLY A 46 1.14 0.44 4.84
N LEU A 47 2.05 -0.03 3.98
CA LEU A 47 3.43 0.47 3.95
C LEU A 47 3.52 1.97 3.67
N LYS A 48 2.69 2.51 2.76
CA LYS A 48 2.68 3.95 2.48
C LYS A 48 2.31 4.74 3.74
N VAL A 49 1.22 4.37 4.40
CA VAL A 49 0.69 5.09 5.56
C VAL A 49 1.64 4.99 6.75
N SER A 50 2.18 3.81 7.05
CA SER A 50 3.11 3.60 8.16
C SER A 50 4.37 4.44 8.02
N VAL A 51 4.99 4.47 6.83
CA VAL A 51 6.20 5.26 6.59
C VAL A 51 5.92 6.77 6.70
N CYS A 52 4.79 7.24 6.18
CA CYS A 52 4.42 8.65 6.27
C CYS A 52 4.20 9.10 7.72
N LEU A 53 3.44 8.33 8.49
CA LEU A 53 3.16 8.65 9.90
C LEU A 53 4.44 8.62 10.72
N PHE A 54 5.27 7.58 10.54
CA PHE A 54 6.54 7.45 11.24
C PHE A 54 7.52 8.57 10.89
N GLY A 55 7.64 8.91 9.60
CA GLY A 55 8.47 10.02 9.13
C GLY A 55 8.04 11.37 9.70
N ALA A 56 6.74 11.63 9.80
CA ALA A 56 6.22 12.85 10.42
C ALA A 56 6.62 12.94 11.90
N PHE A 57 6.50 11.85 12.66
CA PHE A 57 6.95 11.82 14.06
C PHE A 57 8.46 12.02 14.20
N ILE A 58 9.27 11.37 13.36
CA ILE A 58 10.72 11.56 13.36
C ILE A 58 11.07 13.03 13.12
N ALA A 59 10.45 13.66 12.12
CA ALA A 59 10.70 15.07 11.81
C ALA A 59 10.38 15.98 13.00
N LEU A 60 9.27 15.73 13.71
CA LEU A 60 8.90 16.48 14.92
C LEU A 60 9.87 16.25 16.07
N VAL A 61 10.32 15.00 16.27
CA VAL A 61 11.31 14.66 17.32
C VAL A 61 12.65 15.35 17.04
N LEU A 62 13.15 15.26 15.81
CA LEU A 62 14.40 15.92 15.40
C LEU A 62 14.30 17.43 15.55
N PHE A 63 13.17 18.03 15.14
CA PHE A 63 12.92 19.46 15.34
C PHE A 63 12.93 19.85 16.82
N ARG A 64 12.30 19.04 17.68
CA ARG A 64 12.28 19.28 19.13
C ARG A 64 13.68 19.19 19.75
N VAL A 65 14.48 18.21 19.33
CA VAL A 65 15.87 18.04 19.80
C VAL A 65 16.73 19.22 19.36
N ALA A 66 16.69 19.57 18.07
CA ALA A 66 17.45 20.70 17.52
C ALA A 66 17.07 22.05 18.18
N LYS A 67 15.79 22.25 18.50
CA LYS A 67 15.32 23.44 19.22
C LYS A 67 15.76 23.49 20.69
N LYS A 68 16.05 22.36 21.33
CA LYS A 68 16.51 22.34 22.73
C LYS A 68 17.99 22.71 22.86
N GLU A 69 18.76 22.52 21.79
CA GLU A 69 20.22 22.76 21.74
C GLU A 69 20.58 24.20 21.34
N ASN A 70 19.63 24.96 20.78
CA ASN A 70 19.72 26.41 20.55
C ASN A 70 19.04 27.18 21.68
#